data_AF-A0A418YG88-F1
#
_entry.id   AF-A0A418YG88-F1
#
_cell.length_a   1.000
_cell.length_b   1.000
_cell.length_c   1.000
_cell.angle_alpha   90.00
_cell.angle_beta   90.00
_cell.angle_gamma   90.00
#
_symmetry.space_group_name_H-M   'P 1'
#
loop_
_entity.id
_entity.type
_entity.pdbx_description
1 polymer ?
#
loop_
_entity_poly.entity_id
_entity_poly.type
_entity_poly.pdbx_seq_one_letter_code
_entity_poly.pdbx_strand_id
1 'polypeptide(L)'
;MSEVKEVHISSLVVYTSVEHVAAVAQAIEAMPEAEIYARDDQGKLVVVIENEGKKHILNTVETINQLDHVLNTSLVYHQVEELVSQCEEAQ
;
A
#
# COMPACT_ATOMS: atom_id res chain seq x y z
N MET A 1 -16.46 12.13 22.13
CA MET A 1 -16.26 11.91 20.68
C MET A 1 -15.20 10.82 20.58
N SER A 2 -15.63 9.60 20.28
CA SER A 2 -14.70 8.47 20.14
C SER A 2 -14.21 8.46 18.70
N GLU A 3 -12.92 8.66 18.50
CA GLU A 3 -12.30 8.66 17.18
C GLU A 3 -12.09 7.20 16.76
N VAL A 4 -12.93 6.71 15.83
CA VAL A 4 -12.75 5.39 15.23
C VAL A 4 -11.64 5.53 14.20
N LYS A 5 -10.46 4.98 14.49
CA LYS A 5 -9.36 4.90 13.54
C LYS A 5 -9.54 3.65 12.69
N GLU A 6 -10.01 3.83 11.45
CA GLU A 6 -10.01 2.76 10.44
C GLU A 6 -8.61 2.69 9.82
N VAL A 7 -7.89 1.60 10.08
CA VAL A 7 -6.61 1.32 9.40
C VAL A 7 -6.91 0.40 8.23
N HIS A 8 -6.50 0.82 7.04
CA HIS A 8 -6.67 0.02 5.83
C HIS A 8 -5.30 -0.45 5.36
N ILE A 9 -5.10 -1.77 5.40
CA ILE A 9 -3.89 -2.41 4.89
C ILE A 9 -4.24 -3.07 3.56
N SER A 10 -3.57 -2.66 2.51
CA SER A 10 -3.80 -3.19 1.15
C SER A 10 -2.51 -3.68 0.52
N SER A 11 -2.59 -4.79 -0.21
CA SER A 11 -1.45 -5.33 -0.96
C SER A 11 -1.61 -5.03 -2.45
N LEU A 12 -0.62 -4.33 -3.00
CA LEU A 12 -0.51 -3.95 -4.40
C LEU A 12 0.66 -4.71 -5.04
N VAL A 13 0.43 -5.36 -6.17
CA VAL A 13 1.49 -5.93 -6.99
C VAL A 13 1.79 -4.95 -8.11
N VAL A 14 3.04 -4.51 -8.19
CA VAL A 14 3.53 -3.62 -9.24
C VAL A 14 4.42 -4.43 -10.18
N TYR A 15 4.10 -4.37 -11.46
CA TYR A 15 4.92 -4.92 -12.53
C TYR A 15 5.65 -3.78 -13.21
N THR A 16 6.96 -3.93 -13.32
CA THR A 16 7.87 -2.98 -13.96
C THR A 16 8.86 -3.73 -14.85
N SER A 17 9.53 -3.01 -15.74
CA SER A 17 10.66 -3.57 -16.49
C SER A 17 11.78 -3.97 -15.53
N VAL A 18 12.34 -5.17 -15.72
CA VAL A 18 13.46 -5.70 -14.92
C VAL A 18 14.65 -4.75 -14.77
N GLU A 19 14.92 -3.95 -15.81
CA GLU A 19 16.00 -2.95 -15.83
C GLU A 19 15.75 -1.77 -14.88
N HIS A 20 14.48 -1.52 -14.50
CA HIS A 20 14.05 -0.37 -13.73
C HIS A 20 13.45 -0.72 -12.36
N VAL A 21 13.50 -1.99 -11.95
CA VAL A 21 12.99 -2.45 -10.64
C VAL A 21 13.55 -1.64 -9.49
N ALA A 22 14.85 -1.38 -9.48
CA ALA A 22 15.50 -0.62 -8.42
C ALA A 22 15.11 0.86 -8.39
N ALA A 23 14.79 1.44 -9.55
CA ALA A 23 14.35 2.83 -9.66
C ALA A 23 12.91 2.98 -9.17
N VAL A 24 12.02 2.10 -9.63
CA VAL A 24 10.62 2.05 -9.18
C VAL A 24 10.55 1.74 -7.69
N ALA A 25 11.37 0.81 -7.19
CA ALA A 25 11.44 0.50 -5.77
C ALA A 25 11.80 1.72 -4.92
N GLN A 26 12.85 2.46 -5.29
CA GLN A 26 13.21 3.70 -4.58
C GLN A 26 12.10 4.74 -4.59
N ALA A 27 11.37 4.88 -5.71
CA ALA A 27 10.26 5.81 -5.79
C ALA A 27 9.11 5.43 -4.85
N ILE A 28 8.86 4.12 -4.70
CA ILE A 28 7.84 3.59 -3.78
C ILE A 28 8.30 3.72 -2.32
N GLU A 29 9.55 3.37 -2.00
CA GLU A 29 10.13 3.51 -0.65
C GLU A 29 10.21 4.97 -0.17
N ALA A 30 10.17 5.93 -1.10
CA ALA A 30 10.08 7.35 -0.76
C ALA A 30 8.67 7.78 -0.30
N MET A 31 7.65 6.94 -0.50
CA MET A 31 6.27 7.20 -0.06
C MET A 31 6.10 6.71 1.38
N PRO A 32 5.69 7.57 2.33
CA PRO A 32 5.53 7.17 3.74
C PRO A 32 4.38 6.18 3.98
N GLU A 33 3.46 6.10 3.03
CA GLU A 33 2.26 5.25 3.07
C GLU A 33 2.42 3.92 2.33
N ALA A 34 3.58 3.66 1.71
CA ALA A 34 3.83 2.45 0.93
C ALA A 34 5.18 1.81 1.29
N GLU A 35 5.17 0.50 1.50
CA GLU A 35 6.35 -0.30 1.84
C GLU A 35 6.51 -1.48 0.87
N ILE A 36 7.73 -1.79 0.46
CA ILE A 36 8.00 -2.94 -0.40
C ILE A 36 8.16 -4.19 0.45
N TYR A 37 7.17 -5.07 0.40
CA TYR A 37 7.18 -6.36 1.08
C TYR A 37 8.08 -7.39 0.38
N ALA A 38 8.05 -7.41 -0.95
CA ALA A 38 8.88 -8.33 -1.73
C ALA A 38 9.23 -7.76 -3.11
N ARG A 39 10.34 -8.23 -3.67
CA ARG A 39 10.77 -7.95 -5.03
C ARG A 39 11.29 -9.21 -5.69
N ASP A 40 11.12 -9.30 -6.99
CA ASP A 40 11.52 -10.44 -7.80
C ASP A 40 12.37 -9.99 -9.00
N ASP A 41 13.30 -10.85 -9.41
CA ASP A 41 14.20 -10.61 -10.55
C ASP A 41 13.48 -10.59 -11.91
N GLN A 42 12.18 -10.89 -11.95
CA GLN A 42 11.33 -10.81 -13.15
C GLN A 42 10.56 -9.48 -13.27
N GLY A 43 10.83 -8.48 -12.43
CA GLY A 43 10.17 -7.18 -12.56
C GLY A 43 8.88 -7.06 -11.74
N LYS A 44 8.70 -7.93 -10.74
CA LYS A 44 7.54 -7.92 -9.86
C LYS A 44 7.91 -7.36 -8.50
N LEU A 45 7.12 -6.41 -8.03
CA LEU A 45 7.22 -5.77 -6.71
C LEU A 45 5.91 -6.00 -5.97
N VAL A 46 6.00 -6.45 -4.72
CA VAL A 46 4.85 -6.56 -3.81
C VAL A 46 4.97 -5.41 -2.83
N VAL A 47 3.96 -4.54 -2.84
CA VAL A 47 3.90 -3.31 -2.06
C VAL A 47 2.73 -3.43 -1.09
N VAL A 48 2.96 -3.04 0.16
CA VAL A 48 1.94 -2.92 1.19
C VAL A 48 1.68 -1.44 1.38
N ILE A 49 0.42 -1.04 1.29
CA ILE A 49 -0.03 0.33 1.49
C ILE A 49 -0.80 0.35 2.81
N GLU A 50 -0.38 1.20 3.74
CA GLU A 50 -1.05 1.43 5.02
C GLU A 50 -1.51 2.90 5.08
N ASN A 51 -2.81 3.11 5.33
CA ASN A 51 -3.34 4.47 5.43
C ASN A 51 -4.48 4.58 6.46
N GLU A 52 -4.57 5.73 7.13
CA GLU A 52 -5.66 6.09 8.02
C GLU A 52 -6.86 6.57 7.16
N GLY A 53 -7.74 5.64 6.77
CA GLY A 53 -8.99 5.91 6.03
C GLY A 53 -9.04 5.46 4.56
N LYS A 54 -10.23 4.96 4.16
CA LYS A 54 -10.56 4.35 2.86
C LYS A 54 -10.23 5.18 1.61
N LYS A 55 -10.23 6.52 1.72
CA LYS A 55 -10.13 7.42 0.55
C LYS A 55 -8.71 7.58 0.00
N HIS A 56 -7.68 7.12 0.70
CA HIS A 56 -6.30 7.37 0.29
C HIS A 56 -5.67 6.26 -0.54
N ILE A 57 -6.05 5.00 -0.35
CA ILE A 57 -5.41 3.86 -1.03
C ILE A 57 -5.48 3.95 -2.56
N LEU A 58 -6.65 4.30 -3.11
CA LEU A 58 -6.81 4.41 -4.57
C LEU A 58 -5.90 5.50 -5.16
N ASN A 59 -5.66 6.59 -4.44
CA ASN A 59 -4.75 7.65 -4.88
C ASN A 59 -3.30 7.17 -4.86
N THR A 60 -2.89 6.44 -3.82
CA THR A 60 -1.55 5.84 -3.74
C THR A 60 -1.34 4.85 -4.89
N VAL A 61 -2.35 4.01 -5.18
CA VAL A 61 -2.32 3.05 -6.30
C VAL A 61 -2.19 3.77 -7.64
N GLU A 62 -2.98 4.81 -7.88
CA GLU A 62 -2.86 5.62 -9.10
C GLU A 62 -1.49 6.28 -9.22
N THR A 63 -0.96 6.82 -8.12
CA THR A 63 0.37 7.46 -8.10
C THR A 63 1.45 6.46 -8.46
N ILE A 64 1.41 5.26 -7.89
CA ILE A 64 2.35 4.17 -8.21
C ILE A 64 2.19 3.73 -9.66
N ASN A 65 0.96 3.63 -10.17
CA ASN A 65 0.69 3.24 -11.55
C ASN A 65 1.18 4.29 -12.58
N GLN A 66 1.27 5.56 -12.18
CA GLN A 66 1.79 6.65 -13.01
C GLN A 66 3.32 6.81 -12.92
N LEU A 67 4.02 6.02 -12.09
CA LEU A 67 5.48 6.07 -12.02
C LEU A 67 6.08 5.64 -13.36
N ASP A 68 7.16 6.33 -13.76
CA ASP A 68 7.95 5.94 -14.91
C ASP A 68 8.43 4.49 -14.77
N HIS A 69 8.36 3.74 -15.87
CA HIS A 69 8.73 2.34 -15.98
C HIS A 69 7.80 1.33 -15.28
N VAL A 70 6.69 1.77 -14.68
CA VAL A 70 5.63 0.86 -14.24
C VAL A 70 4.80 0.42 -15.44
N LEU A 71 4.68 -0.90 -15.60
CA LEU A 71 3.94 -1.52 -16.70
C LEU A 71 2.49 -1.80 -16.31
N ASN A 72 2.27 -2.21 -15.05
CA ASN A 72 0.96 -2.55 -14.54
C ASN A 72 0.96 -2.54 -13.00
N THR A 73 -0.15 -2.16 -12.40
CA THR A 73 -0.40 -2.35 -10.97
C THR A 73 -1.67 -3.16 -10.75
N SER A 74 -1.61 -4.21 -9.93
CA SER A 74 -2.74 -5.07 -9.59
C SER A 74 -2.97 -5.06 -8.09
N LEU A 75 -4.10 -4.50 -7.66
CA LEU A 75 -4.52 -4.51 -6.26
C LEU A 75 -5.02 -5.93 -5.92
N VAL A 76 -4.27 -6.66 -5.10
CA VAL A 76 -4.54 -8.08 -4.81
C VAL A 76 -5.41 -8.24 -3.56
N TYR A 77 -5.30 -7.33 -2.61
CA TYR A 77 -5.95 -7.50 -1.31
C TYR A 77 -6.31 -6.16 -0.67
N HIS A 78 -7.49 -6.08 -0.06
CA HIS A 78 -7.97 -4.94 0.73
C HIS A 78 -8.59 -5.47 2.02
N GLN A 79 -7.91 -5.30 3.15
CA GLN A 79 -8.44 -5.60 4.48
C GLN A 79 -8.80 -4.30 5.18
N VAL A 80 -10.04 -4.23 5.65
CA VAL A 80 -10.56 -3.11 6.43
C VAL A 80 -10.59 -3.57 7.87
N GLU A 81 -9.75 -2.98 8.72
CA GLU A 81 -9.77 -3.27 10.16
C GLU A 81 -10.45 -2.09 10.88
N GLU A 82 -11.66 -2.33 11.39
CA GLU A 82 -12.34 -1.40 12.28
C GLU A 82 -11.74 -1.58 13.69
N LEU A 83 -10.87 -0.66 14.12
CA LEU A 83 -10.42 -0.63 15.51
C LEU A 83 -11.58 -0.17 16.41
N VAL A 84 -12.37 -1.12 16.88
CA VAL A 84 -13.29 -0.88 18.00
C VAL A 84 -12.44 -0.78 19.26
N SER A 85 -12.24 0.44 19.76
CA SER A 85 -11.72 0.65 21.09
C SER A 85 -12.68 0.01 22.09
N GLN A 86 -12.39 -1.21 22.55
CA GLN A 86 -13.10 -1.84 23.65
C GLN A 86 -12.78 -1.03 24.92
N CYS A 87 -13.74 -0.23 25.39
CA CYS A 87 -13.72 0.23 26.77
C CYS A 87 -13.90 -0.98 27.66
N GLU A 88 -12.86 -1.40 28.37
CA GLU A 88 -13.02 -2.29 29.52
C GLU A 88 -13.91 -1.59 30.55
N GLU A 89 -15.13 -2.11 30.71
CA GLU A 89 -15.95 -1.83 31.88
C GLU A 89 -15.28 -2.48 33.10
N ALA A 90 -14.70 -1.66 33.97
CA ALA A 90 -14.39 -2.07 35.34
C ALA A 90 -15.20 -1.21 36.31
N GLN A 91 -16.22 -1.86 36.87
CA GLN A 91 -17.13 -1.40 37.92
C GLN A 91 -16.40 -0.91 39.19
#